data_AF-A0A951DK25-F1
#
_entry.id   AF-A0A951DK25-F1
#
_cell.length_a   1.000
_cell.length_b   1.000
_cell.length_c   1.000
_cell.angle_alpha   90.00
_cell.angle_beta   90.00
_cell.angle_gamma   90.00
#
_symmetry.space_group_name_H-M   'P 1'
#
loop_
_entity.id
_entity.type
_entity.pdbx_description
1 polymer ?
#
loop_
_entity_poly.entity_id
_entity_poly.type
_entity_poly.pdbx_seq_one_letter_code
_entity_poly.pdbx_strand_id
1 'polypeptide(L)'
;MSNIEQQHEKNLSASIDVCAARPHIDPRLSAHLAQTFSPSSERGIAPQQKGSVFMSLYGSLAPEFVIRVGKKGSRATAQAQGEPALVVGTTSIYDWVYDDKGSGADNDVTVWRPHPSDSNYYIIGDYAQGNYGAPTGTAYVVKAVNDDPNNPLLKAPKTYNQIWTDRGSGGDSDGSIWYPVPEDNYVAIGFVAQLGYDMPSPKYACLRKDLVELTDVGALIWKDKGSGAHDDVAFYKIVGVPNAFVAQANYDPYSGNAYKIKGT
;
A
#
# COMPACT_ATOMS: atom_id res chain seq x y z
N MET A 1 36.76 53.00 -3.79
CA MET A 1 35.72 52.39 -2.93
C MET A 1 34.43 53.11 -3.30
N SER A 2 33.36 52.53 -3.83
CA SER A 2 32.96 51.16 -4.18
C SER A 2 31.73 51.28 -5.10
N ASN A 3 31.60 50.36 -6.05
CA ASN A 3 30.44 50.18 -6.93
C ASN A 3 29.15 49.92 -6.13
N ILE A 4 28.00 50.38 -6.64
CA ILE A 4 26.68 49.85 -6.26
C ILE A 4 26.04 49.29 -7.54
N GLU A 5 26.03 47.96 -7.64
CA GLU A 5 25.33 47.20 -8.67
C GLU A 5 23.82 47.17 -8.37
N GLN A 6 23.01 47.48 -9.39
CA GLN A 6 21.57 47.21 -9.40
C GLN A 6 21.34 45.71 -9.66
N GLN A 7 20.71 45.01 -8.71
CA GLN A 7 20.20 43.66 -8.94
C GLN A 7 18.92 43.71 -9.78
N HIS A 8 18.93 42.95 -10.87
CA HIS A 8 17.83 42.79 -11.82
C HIS A 8 17.04 41.54 -11.44
N GLU A 9 15.83 41.70 -10.90
CA GLU A 9 14.89 40.59 -10.70
C GLU A 9 14.35 40.11 -12.05
N LYS A 10 14.71 38.89 -12.45
CA LYS A 10 14.12 38.23 -13.62
C LYS A 10 12.81 37.56 -13.24
N ASN A 11 11.69 38.18 -13.60
CA ASN A 11 10.38 37.52 -13.62
C ASN A 11 10.36 36.42 -14.70
N LEU A 12 10.31 35.15 -14.29
CA LEU A 12 10.01 34.03 -15.19
C LEU A 12 8.49 33.87 -15.31
N SER A 13 7.92 34.25 -16.46
CA SER A 13 6.59 33.78 -16.88
C SER A 13 6.74 32.49 -17.68
N ALA A 14 6.19 31.38 -17.18
CA ALA A 14 6.08 30.13 -17.95
C ALA A 14 4.64 29.94 -18.41
N SER A 15 4.42 29.94 -19.73
CA SER A 15 3.14 29.53 -20.33
C SER A 15 3.15 28.01 -20.52
N ILE A 16 2.09 27.34 -20.05
CA ILE A 16 1.90 25.89 -20.19
C ILE A 16 0.96 25.65 -21.37
N ASP A 17 1.47 25.06 -22.45
CA ASP A 17 0.65 24.47 -23.50
C ASP A 17 0.24 23.05 -23.09
N VAL A 18 -1.01 22.87 -22.66
CA VAL A 18 -1.59 21.54 -22.45
C VAL A 18 -2.16 21.08 -23.79
N CYS A 19 -1.44 20.20 -24.49
CA CYS A 19 -2.05 19.41 -25.56
C CYS A 19 -3.11 18.49 -24.94
N ALA A 20 -4.38 18.84 -25.09
CA ALA A 20 -5.48 17.92 -24.77
C ALA A 20 -5.34 16.68 -25.65
N ALA A 21 -5.09 15.52 -25.04
CA ALA A 21 -5.29 14.24 -25.70
C ALA A 21 -6.78 14.15 -26.07
N ARG A 22 -7.08 14.06 -27.37
CA ARG A 22 -8.45 13.83 -27.83
C ARG A 22 -8.93 12.50 -27.23
N PRO A 23 -10.05 12.45 -26.50
CA PRO A 23 -10.68 11.17 -26.22
C PRO A 23 -11.07 10.54 -27.57
N HIS A 24 -10.87 9.24 -27.69
CA HIS A 24 -11.39 8.46 -28.81
C HIS A 24 -12.92 8.58 -28.78
N ILE A 25 -13.48 9.42 -29.65
CA ILE A 25 -14.93 9.52 -29.88
C ILE A 25 -15.29 8.45 -30.91
N ASP A 26 -16.21 7.56 -30.53
CA ASP A 26 -16.86 6.57 -31.39
C ASP A 26 -17.47 7.25 -32.64
N PRO A 27 -17.20 6.79 -33.88
CA PRO A 27 -17.62 7.46 -35.11
C PRO A 27 -19.13 7.49 -35.41
N ARG A 28 -20.03 7.18 -34.46
CA ARG A 28 -21.49 7.14 -34.69
C ARG A 28 -22.32 8.31 -34.14
N LEU A 29 -21.72 9.37 -33.60
CA LEU A 29 -22.46 10.60 -33.30
C LEU A 29 -21.82 11.82 -33.98
N SER A 30 -22.32 12.15 -35.18
CA SER A 30 -22.13 13.45 -35.83
C SER A 30 -23.39 14.30 -35.63
N ALA A 31 -23.26 15.45 -34.97
CA ALA A 31 -24.09 16.62 -35.27
C ALA A 31 -23.51 17.91 -34.66
N HIS A 32 -23.36 18.91 -35.54
CA HIS A 32 -23.46 20.35 -35.26
C HIS A 32 -22.38 21.03 -34.41
N LEU A 33 -21.44 21.71 -35.07
CA LEU A 33 -21.50 23.17 -35.30
C LEU A 33 -20.21 23.62 -35.99
N ALA A 34 -20.36 24.03 -37.25
CA ALA A 34 -19.35 24.76 -37.99
C ALA A 34 -19.48 26.25 -37.66
N GLN A 35 -18.38 26.92 -37.33
CA GLN A 35 -18.24 28.35 -37.59
C GLN A 35 -16.90 28.61 -38.27
N THR A 36 -17.02 29.05 -39.51
CA THR A 36 -16.01 29.55 -40.43
C THR A 36 -15.49 30.92 -39.98
N PHE A 37 -14.18 31.15 -40.09
CA PHE A 37 -13.64 32.49 -40.37
C PHE A 37 -12.56 32.37 -41.47
N SER A 38 -12.80 33.08 -42.58
CA SER A 38 -11.85 33.26 -43.69
C SER A 38 -10.76 34.28 -43.30
N PRO A 39 -9.53 34.18 -43.83
CA PRO A 39 -8.50 35.19 -43.63
C PRO A 39 -8.57 36.25 -44.74
N SER A 40 -8.79 37.51 -44.37
CA SER A 40 -8.48 38.65 -45.23
C SER A 40 -7.06 39.13 -44.95
N SER A 41 -6.31 39.36 -46.02
CA SER A 41 -4.94 39.86 -46.04
C SER A 41 -4.81 41.25 -45.41
N GLU A 42 -3.79 41.47 -44.59
CA GLU A 42 -3.05 42.73 -44.60
C GLU A 42 -1.69 42.60 -43.86
N ARG A 43 -0.66 43.22 -44.45
CA ARG A 43 0.70 43.34 -43.93
C ARG A 43 0.73 44.48 -42.90
N GLY A 44 1.29 44.25 -41.72
CA GLY A 44 1.58 45.30 -40.74
C GLY A 44 2.34 44.76 -39.53
N ILE A 45 3.36 45.50 -39.08
CA ILE A 45 4.30 45.15 -38.00
C ILE A 45 3.78 45.72 -36.65
N ALA A 46 3.84 44.89 -35.60
CA ALA A 46 3.72 45.12 -34.14
C ALA A 46 2.31 45.33 -33.51
N PRO A 47 2.10 45.06 -32.19
CA PRO A 47 2.92 44.37 -31.18
C PRO A 47 2.27 43.07 -30.63
N GLN A 48 3.02 42.31 -29.83
CA GLN A 48 2.55 41.08 -29.18
C GLN A 48 1.30 41.31 -28.33
N GLN A 49 0.22 40.60 -28.66
CA GLN A 49 -0.90 40.43 -27.75
C GLN A 49 -0.49 39.56 -26.56
N LYS A 50 -0.52 40.12 -25.35
CA LYS A 50 -0.63 39.35 -24.11
C LYS A 50 -2.00 38.64 -24.12
N GLY A 51 -2.05 37.47 -24.74
CA GLY A 51 -3.20 36.58 -24.63
C GLY A 51 -3.27 36.03 -23.21
N SER A 52 -4.10 36.62 -22.37
CA SER A 52 -4.62 35.92 -21.19
C SER A 52 -5.67 34.95 -21.70
N VAL A 53 -5.30 33.67 -21.81
CA VAL A 53 -6.28 32.61 -22.09
C VAL A 53 -6.98 32.30 -20.77
N PHE A 54 -8.18 32.85 -20.60
CA PHE A 54 -9.13 32.37 -19.61
C PHE A 54 -9.54 30.94 -20.00
N MET A 55 -8.97 29.96 -19.31
CA MET A 55 -9.39 28.58 -19.45
C MET A 55 -10.75 28.44 -18.74
N SER A 56 -11.83 28.54 -19.51
CA SER A 56 -13.17 28.22 -19.03
C SER A 56 -13.27 26.70 -18.86
N LEU A 57 -13.01 26.20 -17.66
CA LEU A 57 -13.25 24.81 -17.29
C LEU A 57 -14.77 24.58 -17.14
N TYR A 58 -15.48 24.43 -18.27
CA TYR A 58 -16.78 23.77 -18.24
C TYR A 58 -16.57 22.26 -18.20
N GLY A 59 -16.38 21.79 -16.98
CA GLY A 59 -16.28 20.39 -16.62
C GLY A 59 -15.94 20.38 -15.14
N SER A 60 -16.93 20.08 -14.29
CA SER A 60 -16.71 19.86 -12.87
C SER A 60 -15.63 18.80 -12.75
N LEU A 61 -14.39 19.19 -12.47
CA LEU A 61 -13.39 18.26 -11.96
C LEU A 61 -14.05 17.63 -10.73
N ALA A 62 -14.11 16.30 -10.66
CA ALA A 62 -14.57 15.65 -9.45
C ALA A 62 -13.74 16.21 -8.28
N PRO A 63 -14.32 16.41 -7.09
CA PRO A 63 -13.73 17.24 -6.04
C PRO A 63 -12.37 16.81 -5.46
N GLU A 64 -11.69 15.79 -6.02
CA GLU A 64 -10.51 15.15 -5.44
C GLU A 64 -9.44 14.80 -6.50
N PHE A 65 -8.90 15.80 -7.19
CA PHE A 65 -7.75 15.63 -8.09
C PHE A 65 -6.53 16.43 -7.62
N VAL A 66 -5.38 15.77 -7.58
CA VAL A 66 -4.06 16.36 -7.34
C VAL A 66 -3.42 16.70 -8.68
N ILE A 67 -2.95 17.94 -8.83
CA ILE A 67 -2.11 18.34 -9.98
C ILE A 67 -0.64 18.14 -9.60
N ARG A 68 0.01 17.17 -10.25
CA ARG A 68 1.46 16.97 -10.12
C ARG A 68 2.18 17.65 -11.27
N VAL A 69 3.07 18.58 -10.94
CA VAL A 69 3.89 19.31 -11.91
C VAL A 69 5.32 18.76 -11.87
N GLY A 70 5.76 18.14 -12.96
CA GLY A 70 7.13 17.70 -13.18
C GLY A 70 7.86 18.64 -14.13
N LYS A 71 9.18 18.79 -13.97
CA LYS A 71 10.04 19.53 -14.91
C LYS A 71 11.08 18.60 -15.50
N LYS A 72 11.13 18.48 -16.83
CA LYS A 72 12.17 17.74 -17.56
C LYS A 72 12.85 18.69 -18.54
N GLY A 73 14.05 19.14 -18.18
CA GLY A 73 14.76 20.20 -18.93
C GLY A 73 13.99 21.53 -18.88
N SER A 74 13.69 22.11 -20.04
CA SER A 74 12.91 23.36 -20.18
C SER A 74 11.39 23.15 -20.21
N ARG A 75 10.89 21.91 -20.19
CA ARG A 75 9.45 21.61 -20.23
C ARG A 75 8.90 21.30 -18.84
N ALA A 76 7.78 21.94 -18.50
CA ALA A 76 6.94 21.55 -17.38
C ALA A 76 5.77 20.70 -17.88
N THR A 77 5.50 19.59 -17.20
CA THR A 77 4.35 18.71 -17.46
C THR A 77 3.46 18.71 -16.24
N ALA A 78 2.19 19.02 -16.40
CA ALA A 78 1.18 18.90 -15.34
C ALA A 78 0.30 17.68 -15.63
N GLN A 79 0.14 16.79 -14.65
CA GLN A 79 -0.81 15.68 -14.71
C GLN A 79 -1.80 15.83 -13.56
N ALA A 80 -3.10 15.76 -13.87
CA ALA A 80 -4.15 15.62 -12.88
C ALA A 80 -4.36 14.12 -12.62
N GLN A 81 -4.17 13.68 -11.37
CA GLN A 81 -4.46 12.31 -10.91
C GLN A 81 -5.39 12.42 -9.69
N GLY A 82 -6.15 11.36 -9.40
CA GLY A 82 -6.97 11.35 -8.18
C GLY A 82 -6.09 11.43 -6.92
N GLU A 83 -6.69 11.72 -5.77
CA GLU A 83 -5.99 11.61 -4.49
C GLU A 83 -5.42 10.19 -4.27
N PRO A 84 -4.26 10.05 -3.60
CA PRO A 84 -3.76 8.75 -3.17
C PRO A 84 -4.80 8.04 -2.30
N ALA A 85 -5.20 6.83 -2.69
CA ALA A 85 -6.18 6.06 -1.94
C ALA A 85 -5.71 4.64 -1.66
N LEU A 86 -6.00 4.18 -0.45
CA LEU A 86 -5.82 2.79 -0.04
C LEU A 86 -7.07 2.00 -0.45
N VAL A 87 -6.88 0.95 -1.23
CA VAL A 87 -7.95 -0.01 -1.55
C VAL A 87 -7.75 -1.24 -0.68
N VAL A 88 -8.74 -1.51 0.17
CA VAL A 88 -8.81 -2.73 0.98
C VAL A 88 -9.68 -3.74 0.23
N GLY A 89 -9.12 -4.92 -0.03
CA GLY A 89 -9.83 -6.07 -0.55
C GLY A 89 -9.79 -7.25 0.42
N THR A 90 -10.46 -8.32 0.04
CA THR A 90 -10.42 -9.61 0.75
C THR A 90 -10.02 -10.72 -0.21
N THR A 91 -9.27 -11.70 0.28
CA THR A 91 -9.06 -12.97 -0.43
C THR A 91 -9.47 -14.14 0.47
N SER A 92 -9.93 -15.21 -0.17
CA SER A 92 -10.14 -16.54 0.43
C SER A 92 -9.28 -17.61 -0.24
N ILE A 93 -8.26 -17.19 -1.00
CA ILE A 93 -7.28 -18.06 -1.65
C ILE A 93 -6.01 -18.00 -0.83
N TYR A 94 -5.44 -19.16 -0.55
CA TYR A 94 -4.34 -19.30 0.39
C TYR A 94 -3.35 -20.38 -0.06
N ASP A 95 -2.09 -20.15 0.28
CA ASP A 95 -1.04 -21.17 0.25
C ASP A 95 -0.76 -21.64 1.68
N TRP A 96 -0.56 -22.94 1.88
CA TRP A 96 -0.11 -23.47 3.17
C TRP A 96 1.32 -23.01 3.46
N VAL A 97 1.62 -22.64 4.72
CA VAL A 97 2.98 -22.24 5.14
C VAL A 97 3.54 -23.14 6.21
N TYR A 98 2.77 -23.40 7.26
CA TYR A 98 3.21 -24.17 8.41
C TYR A 98 2.01 -24.77 9.15
N ASP A 99 2.16 -25.95 9.71
CA ASP A 99 1.32 -26.50 10.77
C ASP A 99 2.19 -27.25 11.78
N ASP A 100 1.69 -27.38 13.01
CA ASP A 100 2.46 -27.97 14.12
C ASP A 100 2.25 -29.48 14.28
N LYS A 101 1.83 -30.19 13.22
CA LYS A 101 1.66 -31.65 13.29
C LYS A 101 2.96 -32.33 13.71
N GLY A 102 2.81 -33.36 14.52
CA GLY A 102 3.95 -34.13 15.04
C GLY A 102 4.73 -33.44 16.16
N SER A 103 4.52 -32.14 16.41
CA SER A 103 5.28 -31.41 17.43
C SER A 103 4.93 -31.84 18.86
N GLY A 104 3.70 -32.31 19.09
CA GLY A 104 3.22 -32.63 20.44
C GLY A 104 2.76 -31.40 21.24
N ALA A 105 2.62 -30.23 20.60
CA ALA A 105 1.99 -29.07 21.23
C ALA A 105 0.59 -29.39 21.77
N ASP A 106 0.20 -28.72 22.84
CA ASP A 106 -1.08 -28.93 23.54
C ASP A 106 -2.30 -28.54 22.69
N ASN A 107 -2.10 -27.70 21.66
CA ASN A 107 -3.14 -27.22 20.76
C ASN A 107 -2.61 -27.23 19.33
N ASP A 108 -3.49 -27.41 18.36
CA ASP A 108 -3.13 -27.42 16.94
C ASP A 108 -3.07 -26.00 16.36
N VAL A 109 -2.24 -25.80 15.34
CA VAL A 109 -2.27 -24.60 14.49
C VAL A 109 -2.02 -24.92 13.03
N THR A 110 -2.61 -24.13 12.14
CA THR A 110 -2.14 -24.00 10.75
C THR A 110 -2.08 -22.54 10.36
N VAL A 111 -0.98 -22.17 9.72
CA VAL A 111 -0.71 -20.84 9.17
C VAL A 111 -0.75 -20.91 7.65
N TRP A 112 -1.53 -19.99 7.09
CA TRP A 112 -1.84 -19.89 5.67
C TRP A 112 -1.43 -18.52 5.16
N ARG A 113 -0.81 -18.45 3.99
CA ARG A 113 -0.47 -17.18 3.34
C ARG A 113 -1.59 -16.76 2.41
N PRO A 114 -2.19 -15.56 2.58
CA PRO A 114 -3.15 -15.05 1.61
C PRO A 114 -2.51 -14.89 0.23
N HIS A 115 -3.19 -15.40 -0.80
CA HIS A 115 -2.73 -15.35 -2.19
C HIS A 115 -3.78 -14.64 -3.06
N PRO A 116 -3.82 -13.29 -3.07
CA PRO A 116 -4.82 -12.55 -3.84
C PRO A 116 -4.69 -12.82 -5.35
N SER A 117 -5.81 -13.03 -6.04
CA SER A 117 -5.82 -13.27 -7.49
C SER A 117 -5.30 -12.09 -8.31
N ASP A 118 -5.55 -10.86 -7.83
CA ASP A 118 -4.97 -9.66 -8.42
C ASP A 118 -3.59 -9.44 -7.80
N SER A 119 -2.56 -9.66 -8.62
CA SER A 119 -1.16 -9.55 -8.21
C SER A 119 -0.76 -8.12 -7.83
N ASN A 120 -1.59 -7.10 -8.00
CA ASN A 120 -1.32 -5.74 -7.50
C ASN A 120 -1.56 -5.58 -6.00
N TYR A 121 -2.21 -6.56 -5.36
CA TYR A 121 -2.41 -6.55 -3.93
C TYR A 121 -1.21 -7.09 -3.16
N TYR A 122 -1.03 -6.53 -1.96
CA TYR A 122 -0.09 -6.97 -0.94
C TYR A 122 -0.86 -7.59 0.22
N ILE A 123 -0.25 -8.56 0.89
CA ILE A 123 -0.76 -9.06 2.17
C ILE A 123 -0.35 -8.10 3.29
N ILE A 124 -1.10 -8.13 4.40
CA ILE A 124 -0.81 -7.35 5.62
C ILE A 124 -0.53 -8.26 6.83
N GLY A 125 -0.44 -9.57 6.61
CA GLY A 125 -0.24 -10.61 7.61
C GLY A 125 -0.60 -11.98 7.03
N ASP A 126 -0.04 -13.03 7.60
CA ASP A 126 -0.51 -14.38 7.33
C ASP A 126 -1.78 -14.68 8.16
N TYR A 127 -2.56 -15.65 7.69
CA TYR A 127 -3.77 -16.15 8.32
C TYR A 127 -3.37 -17.27 9.30
N ALA A 128 -3.88 -17.27 10.53
CA ALA A 128 -3.67 -18.38 11.48
C ALA A 128 -5.00 -18.90 12.04
N GLN A 129 -5.12 -20.23 12.16
CA GLN A 129 -6.24 -20.88 12.83
C GLN A 129 -5.77 -22.02 13.73
N GLY A 130 -6.47 -22.21 14.86
CA GLY A 130 -6.14 -23.23 15.86
C GLY A 130 -6.69 -24.62 15.52
N ASN A 131 -6.40 -25.13 14.32
CA ASN A 131 -6.70 -26.49 13.86
C ASN A 131 -6.01 -26.79 12.51
N TYR A 132 -5.99 -28.06 12.09
CA TYR A 132 -5.42 -28.53 10.82
C TYR A 132 -6.32 -28.46 9.58
N GLY A 133 -7.50 -27.87 9.70
CA GLY A 133 -8.46 -27.76 8.61
C GLY A 133 -8.02 -26.78 7.51
N ALA A 134 -8.74 -26.80 6.39
CA ALA A 134 -8.66 -25.77 5.38
C ALA A 134 -9.00 -24.37 5.98
N PRO A 135 -8.52 -23.27 5.39
CA PRO A 135 -8.86 -21.93 5.84
C PRO A 135 -10.36 -21.68 5.71
N THR A 136 -10.98 -21.15 6.77
CA THR A 136 -12.45 -21.00 6.88
C THR A 136 -12.92 -19.55 6.77
N GLY A 137 -12.00 -18.58 6.79
CA GLY A 137 -12.31 -17.17 6.71
C GLY A 137 -11.60 -16.45 5.56
N THR A 138 -11.80 -15.14 5.48
CA THR A 138 -11.13 -14.25 4.53
C THR A 138 -9.97 -13.51 5.19
N ALA A 139 -8.99 -13.07 4.40
CA ALA A 139 -7.90 -12.20 4.85
C ALA A 139 -7.95 -10.87 4.10
N TYR A 140 -7.62 -9.77 4.79
CA TYR A 140 -7.45 -8.48 4.15
C TYR A 140 -6.18 -8.44 3.30
N VAL A 141 -6.31 -7.82 2.14
CA VAL A 141 -5.22 -7.51 1.22
C VAL A 141 -5.35 -6.06 0.79
N VAL A 142 -4.24 -5.39 0.52
CA VAL A 142 -4.23 -3.94 0.24
C VAL A 142 -3.51 -3.59 -1.05
N LYS A 143 -3.96 -2.54 -1.73
CA LYS A 143 -3.21 -1.90 -2.81
C LYS A 143 -3.37 -0.38 -2.74
N ALA A 144 -2.37 0.34 -3.23
CA ALA A 144 -2.43 1.80 -3.37
C ALA A 144 -2.86 2.17 -4.80
N VAL A 145 -3.71 3.18 -4.93
CA VAL A 145 -4.05 3.81 -6.22
C VAL A 145 -3.67 5.29 -6.17
N ASN A 146 -3.22 5.84 -7.31
CA ASN A 146 -2.70 7.21 -7.42
C ASN A 146 -1.61 7.56 -6.37
N ASP A 147 -0.78 6.58 -6.03
CA ASP A 147 0.14 6.69 -4.91
C ASP A 147 1.13 7.86 -5.05
N ASP A 148 1.56 8.45 -3.93
CA ASP A 148 2.61 9.47 -3.91
C ASP A 148 3.98 8.81 -3.79
N PRO A 149 4.82 8.85 -4.84
CA PRO A 149 6.14 8.23 -4.76
C PRO A 149 7.05 8.85 -3.69
N ASN A 150 6.76 10.08 -3.24
CA ASN A 150 7.52 10.73 -2.16
C ASN A 150 6.99 10.38 -0.77
N ASN A 151 5.74 9.91 -0.68
CA ASN A 151 5.09 9.57 0.59
C ASN A 151 4.07 8.44 0.38
N PRO A 152 4.53 7.23 0.01
CA PRO A 152 3.64 6.17 -0.44
C PRO A 152 2.70 5.71 0.68
N LEU A 153 1.52 5.22 0.32
CA LEU A 153 0.59 4.65 1.30
C LEU A 153 1.09 3.31 1.87
N LEU A 154 1.87 2.58 1.07
CA LEU A 154 2.36 1.25 1.35
C LEU A 154 3.88 1.18 1.15
N LYS A 155 4.59 0.51 2.05
CA LYS A 155 6.02 0.20 1.90
C LYS A 155 6.33 -1.24 2.25
N ALA A 156 7.37 -1.81 1.64
CA ALA A 156 7.90 -3.08 2.09
C ALA A 156 8.50 -2.95 3.51
N PRO A 157 8.53 -4.02 4.31
CA PRO A 157 9.29 -4.04 5.55
C PRO A 157 10.79 -3.79 5.29
N LYS A 158 11.49 -3.15 6.25
CA LYS A 158 12.95 -2.99 6.22
C LYS A 158 13.67 -4.34 6.31
N THR A 159 13.12 -5.22 7.13
CA THR A 159 13.61 -6.56 7.42
C THR A 159 12.51 -7.34 8.16
N TYR A 160 12.80 -8.56 8.56
CA TYR A 160 11.93 -9.38 9.39
C TYR A 160 12.72 -9.83 10.62
N ASN A 161 12.16 -9.60 11.80
CA ASN A 161 12.74 -10.09 13.05
C ASN A 161 12.14 -11.44 13.40
N GLN A 162 12.97 -12.45 13.61
CA GLN A 162 12.52 -13.77 14.06
C GLN A 162 11.97 -13.66 15.48
N ILE A 163 10.79 -14.23 15.69
CA ILE A 163 10.10 -14.29 16.97
C ILE A 163 10.21 -15.69 17.57
N TRP A 164 10.19 -16.71 16.71
CA TRP A 164 10.17 -18.10 17.13
C TRP A 164 10.64 -19.03 16.00
N THR A 165 11.21 -20.17 16.39
CA THR A 165 11.46 -21.32 15.51
C THR A 165 10.98 -22.59 16.19
N ASP A 166 10.54 -23.57 15.42
CA ASP A 166 10.11 -24.86 15.96
C ASP A 166 11.28 -25.80 16.33
N ARG A 167 12.52 -25.28 16.36
CA ARG A 167 13.72 -26.08 16.62
C ARG A 167 13.57 -26.84 17.94
N GLY A 168 13.72 -28.16 17.87
CA GLY A 168 13.57 -29.05 19.02
C GLY A 168 12.18 -29.67 19.17
N SER A 169 11.18 -29.20 18.41
CA SER A 169 9.81 -29.68 18.51
C SER A 169 9.62 -31.13 18.06
N GLY A 170 10.45 -31.59 17.11
CA GLY A 170 10.24 -32.88 16.45
C GLY A 170 9.02 -32.94 15.53
N GLY A 171 8.45 -31.77 15.18
CA GLY A 171 7.34 -31.65 14.25
C GLY A 171 7.63 -32.20 12.86
N ASP A 172 6.56 -32.51 12.13
CA ASP A 172 6.62 -33.06 10.77
C ASP A 172 7.16 -32.04 9.75
N SER A 173 7.23 -30.75 10.12
CA SER A 173 7.70 -29.65 9.28
C SER A 173 8.43 -28.61 10.10
N ASP A 174 9.54 -28.10 9.58
CA ASP A 174 10.27 -26.98 10.17
C ASP A 174 9.56 -25.65 9.89
N GLY A 175 9.42 -24.80 10.90
CA GLY A 175 8.70 -23.54 10.80
C GLY A 175 9.29 -22.42 11.65
N SER A 176 9.02 -21.19 11.22
CA SER A 176 9.40 -19.99 11.99
C SER A 176 8.39 -18.86 11.84
N ILE A 177 8.35 -17.98 12.85
CA ILE A 177 7.42 -16.85 12.92
C ILE A 177 8.21 -15.55 13.01
N TRP A 178 7.76 -14.54 12.26
CA TRP A 178 8.51 -13.31 12.06
C TRP A 178 7.63 -12.07 12.17
N TYR A 179 8.20 -11.05 12.80
CA TYR A 179 7.66 -9.70 12.81
C TYR A 179 8.21 -8.90 11.61
N PRO A 180 7.35 -8.42 10.69
CA PRO A 180 7.76 -7.49 9.64
C PRO A 180 8.14 -6.15 10.25
N VAL A 181 9.38 -5.70 10.07
CA VAL A 181 9.87 -4.46 10.67
C VAL A 181 9.54 -3.27 9.76
N PRO A 182 8.61 -2.37 10.14
CA PRO A 182 8.21 -1.26 9.27
C PRO A 182 9.27 -0.17 9.19
N GLU A 183 9.26 0.58 8.08
CA GLU A 183 9.94 1.86 7.99
C GLU A 183 9.35 2.91 8.95
N ASP A 184 10.09 3.99 9.18
CA ASP A 184 9.63 5.08 10.04
C ASP A 184 8.38 5.72 9.45
N ASN A 185 7.40 6.00 10.31
CA ASN A 185 6.03 6.44 9.96
C ASN A 185 5.13 5.40 9.28
N TYR A 186 5.53 4.12 9.27
CA TYR A 186 4.70 2.99 8.86
C TYR A 186 4.49 2.02 10.02
N VAL A 187 3.55 1.08 9.85
CA VAL A 187 3.30 -0.03 10.78
C VAL A 187 3.13 -1.34 10.03
N ALA A 188 3.48 -2.44 10.69
CA ALA A 188 3.02 -3.77 10.32
C ALA A 188 1.72 -4.09 11.09
N ILE A 189 0.80 -4.83 10.45
CA ILE A 189 -0.47 -5.23 11.06
C ILE A 189 -0.34 -6.65 11.62
N GLY A 190 -0.11 -7.64 10.75
CA GLY A 190 0.01 -9.04 11.12
C GLY A 190 1.42 -9.59 10.94
N PHE A 191 1.69 -10.69 11.62
CA PHE A 191 2.96 -11.40 11.54
C PHE A 191 2.94 -12.38 10.36
N VAL A 192 4.11 -12.90 10.00
CA VAL A 192 4.25 -13.87 8.91
C VAL A 192 4.95 -15.13 9.39
N ALA A 193 4.53 -16.28 8.87
CA ALA A 193 5.20 -17.55 9.07
C ALA A 193 6.16 -17.84 7.90
N GLN A 194 7.03 -18.81 8.07
CA GLN A 194 7.93 -19.29 7.04
C GLN A 194 8.15 -20.78 7.20
N LEU A 195 8.08 -21.51 6.09
CA LEU A 195 8.55 -22.89 6.03
C LEU A 195 10.08 -22.87 6.11
N GLY A 196 10.64 -23.57 7.09
CA GLY A 196 12.04 -23.49 7.46
C GLY A 196 12.40 -22.22 8.24
N TYR A 197 13.69 -21.91 8.28
CA TYR A 197 14.26 -20.89 9.19
C TYR A 197 14.87 -19.68 8.48
N ASP A 198 14.83 -19.67 7.15
CA ASP A 198 15.34 -18.53 6.37
C ASP A 198 14.44 -17.31 6.55
N MET A 199 14.99 -16.11 6.34
CA MET A 199 14.20 -14.89 6.43
C MET A 199 13.09 -14.90 5.35
N PRO A 200 11.83 -14.60 5.73
CA PRO A 200 10.72 -14.63 4.78
C PRO A 200 10.82 -13.51 3.74
N SER A 201 10.24 -13.75 2.56
CA SER A 201 10.15 -12.76 1.47
C SER A 201 8.75 -12.67 0.82
N PRO A 202 7.65 -12.61 1.61
CA PRO A 202 6.31 -12.48 1.05
C PRO A 202 6.09 -11.11 0.40
N LYS A 203 5.09 -11.01 -0.47
CA LYS A 203 4.57 -9.74 -0.98
C LYS A 203 3.75 -9.01 0.10
N TYR A 204 4.44 -8.54 1.12
CA TYR A 204 3.88 -7.88 2.30
C TYR A 204 4.01 -6.35 2.18
N ALA A 205 3.02 -5.62 2.69
CA ALA A 205 3.09 -4.17 2.83
C ALA A 205 2.86 -3.71 4.29
N CYS A 206 3.77 -2.87 4.78
CA CYS A 206 3.55 -1.98 5.92
C CYS A 206 2.71 -0.78 5.47
N LEU A 207 1.77 -0.34 6.30
CA LEU A 207 0.87 0.77 6.00
C LEU A 207 1.38 2.05 6.66
N ARG A 208 1.18 3.19 6.00
CA ARG A 208 1.46 4.49 6.58
C ARG A 208 0.59 4.71 7.83
N LYS A 209 1.18 5.26 8.90
CA LYS A 209 0.56 5.35 10.24
C LYS A 209 -0.79 6.07 10.28
N ASP A 210 -1.05 7.01 9.38
CA ASP A 210 -2.31 7.76 9.30
C ASP A 210 -3.48 6.92 8.77
N LEU A 211 -3.22 5.81 8.08
CA LEU A 211 -4.22 4.90 7.53
C LEU A 211 -4.75 3.87 8.55
N VAL A 212 -4.10 3.77 9.70
CA VAL A 212 -4.38 2.76 10.72
C VAL A 212 -4.73 3.38 12.06
N GLU A 213 -5.37 2.60 12.92
CA GLU A 213 -5.58 2.93 14.32
C GLU A 213 -5.17 1.76 15.22
N LEU A 214 -4.88 2.07 16.49
CA LEU A 214 -4.66 1.05 17.51
C LEU A 214 -5.94 0.23 17.70
N THR A 215 -5.75 -1.06 17.95
CA THR A 215 -6.83 -1.98 18.26
C THR A 215 -6.40 -2.94 19.36
N ASP A 216 -7.37 -3.59 19.98
CA ASP A 216 -7.10 -4.63 20.96
C ASP A 216 -6.68 -5.94 20.27
N VAL A 217 -6.02 -6.80 21.04
CA VAL A 217 -5.88 -8.21 20.66
C VAL A 217 -7.09 -9.01 21.12
N GLY A 218 -7.46 -9.99 20.31
CA GLY A 218 -8.55 -10.91 20.59
C GLY A 218 -8.08 -12.18 21.30
N ALA A 219 -8.86 -13.24 21.12
CA ALA A 219 -8.56 -14.54 21.71
C ALA A 219 -7.20 -15.10 21.26
N LEU A 220 -6.61 -15.90 22.14
CA LEU A 220 -5.47 -16.77 21.80
C LEU A 220 -5.85 -17.70 20.65
N ILE A 221 -4.96 -17.82 19.66
CA ILE A 221 -5.08 -18.77 18.56
C ILE A 221 -4.33 -20.05 18.91
N TRP A 222 -3.07 -19.90 19.34
CA TRP A 222 -2.17 -21.01 19.59
C TRP A 222 -1.01 -20.60 20.50
N LYS A 223 -0.43 -21.57 21.20
CA LYS A 223 0.88 -21.49 21.85
C LYS A 223 1.61 -22.78 21.57
N ASP A 224 2.92 -22.72 21.40
CA ASP A 224 3.75 -23.90 21.14
C ASP A 224 4.03 -24.77 22.37
N LYS A 225 3.37 -24.47 23.50
CA LYS A 225 3.49 -25.22 24.74
C LYS A 225 3.21 -26.70 24.50
N GLY A 226 4.10 -27.56 25.00
CA GLY A 226 4.04 -29.01 24.80
C GLY A 226 4.86 -29.49 23.62
N SER A 227 5.22 -28.61 22.68
CA SER A 227 5.99 -29.00 21.48
C SER A 227 7.40 -29.48 21.80
N GLY A 228 8.03 -28.96 22.86
CA GLY A 228 9.45 -29.20 23.11
C GLY A 228 10.40 -28.33 22.27
N ALA A 229 9.86 -27.35 21.52
CA ALA A 229 10.67 -26.33 20.88
C ALA A 229 11.53 -25.56 21.91
N HIS A 230 12.65 -25.03 21.45
CA HIS A 230 13.61 -24.32 22.30
C HIS A 230 13.15 -22.89 22.66
N ASP A 231 12.35 -22.29 21.78
CA ASP A 231 11.77 -20.97 21.94
C ASP A 231 10.28 -21.11 22.27
N ASP A 232 9.70 -20.16 23.01
CA ASP A 232 8.26 -20.12 23.27
C ASP A 232 7.57 -19.15 22.31
N VAL A 233 6.31 -19.42 21.94
CA VAL A 233 5.49 -18.44 21.21
C VAL A 233 4.01 -18.52 21.54
N ALA A 234 3.32 -17.38 21.45
CA ALA A 234 1.87 -17.27 21.54
C ALA A 234 1.30 -16.40 20.41
N PHE A 235 0.27 -16.88 19.72
CA PHE A 235 -0.45 -16.16 18.66
C PHE A 235 -1.78 -15.62 19.17
N TYR A 236 -2.08 -14.37 18.85
CA TYR A 236 -3.33 -13.72 19.23
C TYR A 236 -4.03 -13.13 18.01
N LYS A 237 -5.36 -13.25 17.98
CA LYS A 237 -6.18 -12.57 16.97
C LYS A 237 -6.00 -11.06 17.06
N ILE A 238 -6.16 -10.36 15.95
CA ILE A 238 -6.22 -8.89 15.94
C ILE A 238 -7.69 -8.49 15.83
N VAL A 239 -8.19 -7.67 16.78
CA VAL A 239 -9.58 -7.22 16.72
C VAL A 239 -9.77 -6.31 15.50
N GLY A 240 -10.73 -6.66 14.63
CA GLY A 240 -11.04 -5.92 13.40
C GLY A 240 -10.15 -6.25 12.19
N VAL A 241 -9.24 -7.21 12.29
CA VAL A 241 -8.45 -7.70 11.14
C VAL A 241 -8.70 -9.21 10.97
N PRO A 242 -9.59 -9.61 10.04
CA PRO A 242 -9.98 -11.00 9.88
C PRO A 242 -8.78 -11.94 9.69
N ASN A 243 -8.68 -12.89 10.62
CA ASN A 243 -7.76 -14.03 10.62
C ASN A 243 -6.26 -13.73 10.60
N ALA A 244 -5.85 -12.46 10.59
CA ALA A 244 -4.47 -12.09 10.88
C ALA A 244 -4.15 -12.27 12.37
N PHE A 245 -2.86 -12.41 12.68
CA PHE A 245 -2.39 -12.60 14.04
C PHE A 245 -1.18 -11.73 14.36
N VAL A 246 -1.02 -11.44 15.65
CA VAL A 246 0.25 -10.99 16.24
C VAL A 246 0.83 -12.13 17.07
N ALA A 247 2.16 -12.15 17.21
CA ALA A 247 2.84 -13.14 18.02
C ALA A 247 3.80 -12.51 19.03
N GLN A 248 4.13 -13.25 20.08
CA GLN A 248 5.19 -12.87 21.02
C GLN A 248 5.94 -14.10 21.53
N ALA A 249 7.21 -13.90 21.89
CA ALA A 249 8.17 -14.95 22.25
C ALA A 249 8.04 -15.45 23.70
N ASN A 250 6.80 -15.58 24.20
CA ASN A 250 6.48 -16.11 25.54
C ASN A 250 4.98 -16.44 25.62
N TYR A 251 4.54 -16.96 26.77
CA TYR A 251 3.16 -17.35 27.03
C TYR A 251 2.29 -16.31 27.76
N ASP A 252 2.80 -15.12 28.03
CA ASP A 252 2.02 -14.06 28.67
C ASP A 252 0.92 -13.53 27.74
N PRO A 253 -0.03 -12.73 28.23
CA PRO A 253 -0.91 -11.94 27.36
C PRO A 253 -0.11 -11.02 26.43
N TYR A 254 -0.65 -10.72 25.25
CA TYR A 254 0.03 -9.85 24.30
C TYR A 254 0.26 -8.44 24.87
N SER A 255 1.51 -7.98 24.87
CA SER A 255 1.88 -6.66 25.41
C SER A 255 2.34 -5.65 24.35
N GLY A 256 2.30 -6.03 23.07
CA GLY A 256 2.64 -5.15 21.95
C GLY A 256 1.48 -4.28 21.47
N ASN A 257 1.73 -3.42 20.49
CA ASN A 257 0.69 -2.69 19.79
C ASN A 257 0.12 -3.54 18.65
N ALA A 258 -1.20 -3.67 18.59
CA ALA A 258 -1.90 -4.17 17.41
C ALA A 258 -2.56 -3.01 16.66
N TYR A 259 -2.66 -3.15 15.33
CA TYR A 259 -3.23 -2.12 14.46
C TYR A 259 -4.30 -2.72 13.54
N LYS A 260 -5.29 -1.91 13.18
CA LYS A 260 -6.24 -2.21 12.11
C LYS A 260 -6.36 -1.03 11.15
N ILE A 261 -6.88 -1.27 9.96
CA ILE A 261 -7.12 -0.22 8.96
C ILE A 261 -8.33 0.62 9.43
N LYS A 262 -8.25 1.94 9.27
CA LYS A 262 -9.37 2.82 9.61
C LYS A 262 -10.56 2.57 8.68
N GLY A 263 -11.76 2.55 9.26
CA GLY A 263 -13.01 2.42 8.49
C GLY A 263 -13.31 1.00 7.99
N THR A 264 -12.59 -0.02 8.48
CA THR A 264 -12.86 -1.44 8.22
C THR A 264 -13.44 -2.15 9.43
#